data_AF-A0A9D7X4H5-F1
#
_entry.id   AF-A0A9D7X4H5-F1
#
_cell.length_a   1.000
_cell.length_b   1.000
_cell.length_c   1.000
_cell.angle_alpha   90.00
_cell.angle_beta   90.00
_cell.angle_gamma   90.00
#
_symmetry.space_group_name_H-M   'P 1'
#
loop_
_entity.id
_entity.type
_entity.pdbx_description
1 polymer ?
#
loop_
_entity_poly.entity_id
_entity_poly.type
_entity_poly.pdbx_seq_one_letter_code
_entity_poly.pdbx_strand_id
1 'polypeptide(L)'
;MPEPTTLAFLNADWRDFESTPAAEEKPDKAITIFDYHSLLSETGWKTIFRIECPLSSERLTGNQVQKMQDKRILGTIGRTLLIAKIK
;
A
#
# COMPACT_ATOMS: atom_id res chain seq x y z
N MET A 1 10.30 5.71 32.73
CA MET A 1 10.87 5.97 31.39
C MET A 1 9.73 6.54 30.55
N PRO A 2 9.95 7.58 29.72
CA PRO A 2 8.91 8.06 28.82
C PRO A 2 8.48 6.93 27.87
N GLU A 3 7.20 6.89 27.49
CA GLU A 3 6.74 5.89 26.53
C GLU A 3 7.48 6.05 25.19
N PRO A 4 7.90 4.95 24.55
CA PRO A 4 8.58 5.01 23.27
C PRO A 4 7.67 5.64 22.21
N THR A 5 8.23 6.54 21.40
CA THR A 5 7.52 7.25 20.34
C THR A 5 6.82 6.27 19.42
N THR A 6 5.55 6.54 19.12
CA THR A 6 4.71 5.75 18.19
C THR A 6 4.44 6.55 16.93
N LEU A 7 4.66 5.93 15.77
CA LEU A 7 4.36 6.47 14.44
C LEU A 7 3.17 5.70 13.85
N ALA A 8 2.21 6.43 13.29
CA ALA A 8 1.10 5.88 12.52
C ALA A 8 1.19 6.41 11.07
N PHE A 9 1.31 5.51 10.10
CA PHE A 9 1.63 5.83 8.71
C PHE A 9 0.65 5.13 7.76
N LEU A 10 -0.30 5.90 7.20
CA LEU A 10 -1.35 5.42 6.29
C LEU A 10 -0.93 5.65 4.83
N ASN A 11 -0.76 4.59 4.06
CA ASN A 11 -0.38 4.70 2.63
C ASN A 11 -1.13 3.71 1.76
N ALA A 12 -1.06 3.91 0.45
CA ALA A 12 -1.50 2.95 -0.54
C ALA A 12 -0.29 2.45 -1.33
N ASP A 13 -0.36 1.22 -1.85
CA ASP A 13 0.60 0.77 -2.85
C ASP A 13 0.48 1.67 -4.09
N TRP A 14 1.60 2.27 -4.47
CA TRP A 14 1.76 2.93 -5.75
C TRP A 14 2.37 1.94 -6.75
N ARG A 15 1.72 1.77 -7.89
CA ARG A 15 2.23 0.98 -9.01
C ARG A 15 2.07 1.82 -10.26
N ASP A 16 2.95 1.61 -11.24
CA ASP A 16 2.88 2.27 -12.55
C ASP A 16 1.64 1.73 -13.31
N PHE A 17 0.49 2.35 -13.03
CA PHE A 17 -0.82 1.70 -13.14
C PHE A 17 -1.57 1.92 -14.45
N GLU A 18 -1.10 2.76 -15.34
CA GLU A 18 -1.95 3.14 -16.47
C GLU A 18 -1.80 2.15 -17.63
N SER A 19 -2.51 1.02 -17.51
CA SER A 19 -2.88 0.07 -18.59
C SER A 19 -2.03 -1.18 -18.79
N THR A 20 -1.27 -1.63 -17.79
CA THR A 20 -0.47 -2.87 -17.89
C THR A 20 -1.21 -4.07 -17.31
N PRO A 21 -1.31 -5.22 -18.03
CA PRO A 21 -1.78 -6.47 -17.45
C PRO A 21 -0.95 -6.90 -16.24
N ALA A 22 -1.58 -7.52 -15.25
CA ALA A 22 -0.94 -7.98 -14.02
C ALA A 22 0.32 -8.83 -14.25
N ALA A 23 0.29 -9.69 -15.28
CA ALA A 23 1.41 -10.57 -15.65
C ALA A 23 2.60 -9.84 -16.29
N GLU A 24 2.38 -8.62 -16.76
CA GLU A 24 3.39 -7.77 -17.42
C GLU A 24 3.89 -6.65 -16.51
N GLU A 25 3.35 -6.57 -15.29
CA GLU A 25 3.81 -5.60 -14.29
C GLU A 25 5.27 -5.86 -13.93
N LYS A 26 6.02 -4.77 -13.74
CA LYS A 26 7.41 -4.77 -13.31
C LYS A 26 7.46 -4.41 -11.82
N PRO A 27 7.67 -5.37 -10.91
CA PRO A 27 7.61 -5.12 -9.46
C PRO A 27 8.66 -4.11 -8.97
N ASP A 28 9.80 -4.01 -9.66
CA ASP A 28 10.87 -3.04 -9.40
C ASP A 28 10.48 -1.59 -9.69
N LYS A 29 9.33 -1.38 -10.33
CA LYS A 29 8.74 -0.06 -10.60
C LYS A 29 7.56 0.27 -9.69
N ALA A 30 7.32 -0.50 -8.65
CA ALA A 30 6.28 -0.25 -7.67
C ALA A 30 6.87 0.27 -6.35
N ILE A 31 6.05 1.02 -5.61
CA ILE A 31 6.27 1.33 -4.20
C ILE A 31 5.11 0.72 -3.44
N THR A 32 5.41 -0.29 -2.63
CA THR A 32 4.42 -1.10 -1.92
C THR A 32 4.56 -0.96 -0.43
N ILE A 33 3.64 -1.57 0.30
CA ILE A 33 3.73 -1.71 1.75
C ILE A 33 5.05 -2.34 2.24
N PHE A 34 5.69 -3.19 1.44
CA PHE A 34 6.97 -3.79 1.78
C PHE A 34 8.10 -2.76 1.74
N ASP A 35 8.08 -1.83 0.80
CA ASP A 35 9.04 -0.73 0.69
C ASP A 35 8.90 0.20 1.89
N TYR A 36 7.66 0.56 2.25
CA TYR A 36 7.38 1.35 3.45
C TYR A 36 7.82 0.65 4.75
N HIS A 37 7.57 -0.66 4.87
CA HIS A 37 8.03 -1.45 6.01
C HIS A 37 9.57 -1.50 6.10
N SER A 38 10.23 -1.65 4.96
CA SER A 38 11.70 -1.71 4.88
C SER A 38 12.32 -0.37 5.28
N LEU A 39 11.80 0.75 4.75
CA LEU A 39 12.22 2.10 5.12
C LEU A 39 12.10 2.35 6.63
N LEU A 40 10.99 1.96 7.25
CA LEU A 40 10.80 2.07 8.70
C LEU A 40 11.81 1.20 9.46
N SER A 41 12.03 -0.02 9.01
CA SER A 41 12.96 -0.97 9.64
C SER A 41 14.41 -0.48 9.60
N GLU A 42 14.84 0.07 8.46
CA GLU A 42 16.18 0.63 8.24
C GLU A 42 16.44 1.88 9.08
N THR A 43 15.39 2.64 9.38
CA THR A 43 15.46 3.86 10.21
C THR A 43 15.30 3.60 11.70
N GLY A 44 15.37 2.34 12.14
CA GLY A 44 15.33 1.95 13.55
C GLY A 44 13.92 1.81 14.14
N TRP A 45 12.88 1.91 13.31
CA TRP A 45 11.51 1.65 13.74
C TRP A 45 11.18 0.15 13.66
N LYS A 46 10.27 -0.29 14.52
CA LYS A 46 9.69 -1.64 14.50
C LYS A 46 8.19 -1.51 14.29
N THR A 47 7.71 -1.99 13.14
CA THR A 47 6.26 -2.13 12.91
C THR A 47 5.66 -3.10 13.93
N ILE A 48 4.60 -2.67 14.59
CA ILE A 48 3.88 -3.42 15.63
C ILE A 48 2.45 -3.78 15.20
N PHE A 49 1.83 -2.97 14.33
CA PHE A 49 0.53 -3.28 13.74
C PHE A 49 0.52 -2.95 12.26
N ARG A 50 -0.23 -3.75 11.52
CA ARG A 50 -0.63 -3.53 10.14
C ARG A 50 -2.16 -3.65 10.09
N ILE A 51 -2.82 -2.61 9.62
CA ILE A 51 -4.28 -2.57 9.51
C ILE A 51 -4.63 -2.30 8.05
N GLU A 52 -5.42 -3.19 7.45
CA GLU A 52 -6.01 -2.94 6.13
C GLU A 52 -7.12 -1.91 6.25
N CYS A 53 -7.06 -0.87 5.43
CA CYS A 53 -7.99 0.24 5.42
C CYS A 53 -8.65 0.33 4.04
N PRO A 54 -9.99 0.35 3.95
CA PRO A 54 -10.66 0.55 2.67
C PRO A 54 -10.29 1.92 2.06
N LEU A 55 -10.13 1.98 0.73
CA LEU A 55 -10.21 3.28 0.05
C LEU A 55 -11.63 3.85 0.18
N SER A 56 -11.76 5.19 0.13
CA SER A 56 -13.09 5.80 0.01
C SER A 56 -13.85 5.15 -1.16
N SER A 57 -15.12 4.80 -0.93
CA SER A 57 -16.02 4.12 -1.86
C SER A 57 -16.28 4.87 -3.17
N GLU A 58 -15.73 6.07 -3.32
CA GLU A 58 -16.06 7.01 -4.41
C GLU A 58 -15.07 6.99 -5.59
N ARG A 59 -13.95 6.25 -5.53
CA ARG A 59 -12.92 6.36 -6.58
C ARG A 59 -13.10 5.49 -7.82
N LEU A 60 -13.83 4.38 -7.73
CA LEU A 60 -13.98 3.44 -8.86
C LEU A 60 -15.45 3.08 -9.07
N THR A 61 -15.95 3.39 -10.27
CA THR A 61 -17.27 2.93 -10.72
C THR A 61 -17.24 1.43 -11.02
N GLY A 62 -18.38 0.73 -10.93
CA GLY A 62 -18.48 -0.69 -11.29
C GLY A 62 -18.00 -0.98 -12.72
N ASN A 63 -18.23 -0.06 -13.66
CA ASN A 63 -17.75 -0.15 -15.03
C ASN A 63 -16.21 -0.09 -15.14
N GLN A 64 -15.55 0.71 -14.30
CA GLN A 64 -14.08 0.75 -14.24
C GLN A 64 -13.53 -0.54 -13.65
N VAL A 65 -14.15 -1.04 -12.58
CA VAL A 65 -13.77 -2.33 -11.97
C VAL A 65 -13.92 -3.47 -12.97
N GLN A 66 -15.04 -3.55 -13.69
CA GLN A 66 -15.27 -4.57 -14.72
C GLN A 66 -14.21 -4.49 -15.83
N LYS A 67 -13.91 -3.29 -16.34
CA LYS A 67 -12.87 -3.12 -17.37
C LYS A 67 -11.48 -3.53 -16.88
N MET A 68 -11.15 -3.27 -15.61
CA MET A 68 -9.90 -3.73 -15.01
C MET A 68 -9.85 -5.25 -14.96
N GLN A 69 -10.94 -5.90 -14.53
CA GLN A 69 -11.06 -7.37 -14.51
C GLN A 69 -10.90 -7.97 -15.92
N ASP A 70 -11.64 -7.46 -16.90
CA ASP A 70 -11.62 -7.94 -18.29
C ASP A 70 -10.23 -7.83 -18.90
N LYS A 71 -9.54 -6.71 -18.65
CA LYS A 71 -8.19 -6.45 -19.15
C LYS A 71 -7.08 -7.03 -18.28
N ARG A 72 -7.44 -7.71 -17.17
CA ARG A 72 -6.49 -8.23 -16.16
C ARG A 72 -5.53 -7.13 -15.65
N ILE A 73 -6.00 -5.89 -15.59
CA ILE A 73 -5.24 -4.76 -15.04
C ILE A 73 -5.40 -4.84 -13.53
N LEU A 74 -4.29 -4.76 -12.80
CA LEU A 74 -4.37 -4.64 -11.34
C LEU A 74 -5.05 -3.32 -10.98
N GLY A 75 -5.56 -3.20 -9.76
CA GLY A 75 -5.99 -1.92 -9.24
C GLY A 75 -5.72 -1.95 -7.76
N THR A 76 -4.86 -1.06 -7.25
CA THR A 76 -4.74 -0.91 -5.80
C THR A 76 -6.02 -0.28 -5.28
N ILE A 77 -6.84 -1.10 -4.61
CA ILE A 77 -8.13 -0.68 -4.05
C ILE A 77 -8.10 -0.46 -2.52
N GLY A 78 -6.93 -0.51 -1.91
CA GLY A 78 -6.75 -0.45 -0.45
C GLY A 78 -5.68 0.54 -0.01
N ARG A 79 -5.77 0.96 1.25
CA ARG A 79 -4.68 1.58 2.00
C ARG A 79 -4.28 0.62 3.12
N THR A 80 -3.06 0.75 3.60
CA THR A 80 -2.59 0.06 4.77
C THR A 80 -2.07 1.08 5.77
N LEU A 81 -2.52 0.96 7.02
CA LEU A 81 -1.98 1.71 8.15
C LEU A 81 -0.90 0.85 8.83
N LEU A 82 0.34 1.35 8.80
CA LEU A 82 1.42 0.81 9.61
C LEU A 82 1.52 1.60 10.91
N ILE A 83 1.57 0.90 12.04
CA ILE A 83 1.90 1.47 13.34
C ILE A 83 3.26 0.93 13.75
N ALA A 84 4.19 1.82 14.08
CA ALA A 84 5.56 1.47 14.44
C ALA A 84 6.00 2.17 15.72
N LYS A 85 6.96 1.55 16.44
CA LYS A 85 7.63 2.15 17.60
C LYS A 85 9.13 2.22 17.35
N ILE A 86 9.79 3.25 17.86
CA ILE A 86 11.25 3.32 17.81
C ILE A 86 11.84 2.23 18.71
N LYS A 87 12.87 1.53 18.21
CA LYS A 87 13.57 0.46 18.95
C LYS A 87 14.38 1.01 20.12
#